data_AF-A0A964HX68-F1
#
_entry.id   AF-A0A964HX68-F1
#
_cell.length_a   1.000
_cell.length_b   1.000
_cell.length_c   1.000
_cell.angle_alpha   90.00
_cell.angle_beta   90.00
_cell.angle_gamma   90.00
#
_symmetry.space_group_name_H-M   'P 1'
#
loop_
_entity.id
_entity.type
_entity.pdbx_description
1 polymer ?
#
loop_
_entity_poly.entity_id
_entity_poly.type
_entity_poly.pdbx_seq_one_letter_code
_entity_poly.pdbx_strand_id
1 'polypeptide(L)' 'MSPAVELAHQNAVNRGQDFYTDPENGLMVMTALYLSKRGSCCANICRHCPFGHDGKDHSDTI' A
#
# COMPACT_ATOMS: atom_id res chain seq x y z
N MET A 1 4.24 8.36 -4.79
CA MET A 1 4.49 7.04 -5.42
C MET A 1 4.64 7.23 -6.92
N SER A 2 5.47 6.46 -7.62
CA SER A 2 5.61 6.59 -9.08
C SER A 2 4.41 5.98 -9.83
N PRO A 3 4.22 6.32 -11.12
CA PRO A 3 3.21 5.69 -11.96
C PRO A 3 3.35 4.18 -12.08
N ALA A 4 4.58 3.64 -11.99
CA ALA A 4 4.84 2.22 -12.07
C ALA A 4 4.28 1.47 -10.85
N VAL A 5 4.48 2.03 -9.65
CA VAL A 5 3.92 1.49 -8.41
C VAL A 5 2.39 1.47 -8.46
N GLU A 6 1.78 2.56 -8.92
CA GLU A 6 0.32 2.65 -9.03
C GLU A 6 -0.24 1.63 -10.04
N LEU A 7 0.40 1.49 -11.20
CA LEU A 7 -0.01 0.52 -12.20
C LEU A 7 0.14 -0.93 -11.71
N ALA A 8 1.23 -1.26 -11.01
CA ALA A 8 1.45 -2.59 -10.44
C ALA A 8 0.38 -2.91 -9.37
N HIS A 9 0.05 -1.94 -8.53
CA HIS A 9 -1.03 -2.03 -7.55
C HIS A 9 -2.37 -2.28 -8.22
N GLN A 10 -2.78 -1.42 -9.16
CA GLN A 10 -4.09 -1.52 -9.82
C GLN A 10 -4.26 -2.86 -10.54
N ASN A 11 -3.20 -3.34 -11.19
CA ASN A 11 -3.17 -4.64 -11.83
C ASN A 11 -3.39 -5.79 -10.85
N ALA A 12 -2.76 -5.74 -9.67
CA ALA A 12 -2.94 -6.75 -8.64
C ALA A 12 -4.37 -6.71 -8.05
N VAL A 13 -4.90 -5.52 -7.77
CA VAL A 13 -6.28 -5.32 -7.29
C VAL A 13 -7.29 -5.86 -8.30
N ASN A 14 -7.15 -5.53 -9.59
CA ASN A 14 -8.05 -5.99 -10.66
C ASN A 14 -8.06 -7.53 -10.80
N ARG A 15 -6.95 -8.19 -10.44
CA ARG A 15 -6.83 -9.66 -10.41
C ARG A 15 -7.25 -10.29 -9.08
N GLY A 16 -7.71 -9.49 -8.12
CA GLY A 16 -8.09 -9.98 -6.79
C GLY A 16 -6.91 -10.41 -5.91
N GLN A 17 -5.69 -9.96 -6.22
CA GLN A 17 -4.47 -10.34 -5.50
C GLN A 17 -4.27 -9.48 -4.24
N ASP A 18 -3.78 -10.12 -3.18
CA ASP A 18 -3.54 -9.47 -1.90
C ASP A 18 -2.20 -8.71 -1.84
N PHE A 19 -1.28 -9.04 -2.75
CA PHE A 19 0.06 -8.47 -2.80
C PHE A 19 0.50 -8.17 -4.24
N TYR A 20 1.45 -7.26 -4.39
CA TYR A 20 2.19 -7.00 -5.62
C TYR A 20 3.68 -6.82 -5.31
N THR A 21 4.53 -6.93 -6.33
CA THR A 21 5.96 -6.60 -6.21
C THR A 21 6.16 -5.15 -6.61
N ASP A 22 6.72 -4.34 -5.71
CA ASP A 22 7.05 -2.94 -5.95
C ASP A 22 8.15 -2.84 -7.02
N PRO A 23 7.87 -2.23 -8.19
CA PRO A 23 8.83 -2.17 -9.29
C PRO A 23 10.05 -1.27 -9.01
N GLU A 24 10.01 -0.42 -7.97
CA GLU A 24 11.11 0.47 -7.61
C GLU A 24 12.19 -0.24 -6.78
N ASN A 25 11.79 -1.13 -5.86
CA ASN A 25 12.68 -1.72 -4.87
C ASN A 25 12.60 -3.27 -4.81
N GLY A 26 11.69 -3.90 -5.54
CA GLY A 26 11.52 -5.36 -5.60
C GLY A 26 10.83 -5.96 -4.37
N LEU A 27 10.30 -5.16 -3.45
CA LEU A 27 9.67 -5.65 -2.22
C LEU A 27 8.22 -6.08 -2.46
N MET A 28 7.75 -7.03 -1.66
CA MET A 28 6.34 -7.41 -1.64
C MET A 28 5.53 -6.37 -0.85
N VAL A 29 4.48 -5.82 -1.47
CA VAL A 29 3.63 -4.79 -0.89
C VAL A 29 2.17 -5.24 -0.88
N MET A 30 1.48 -4.99 0.22
CA MET A 30 0.05 -5.28 0.38
C MET A 30 -0.80 -4.38 -0.53
N THR A 31 -1.82 -4.96 -1.18
CA THR A 31 -2.80 -4.19 -1.95
C THR A 31 -3.85 -3.55 -1.05
N ALA A 32 -4.55 -2.54 -1.58
CA ALA A 32 -5.66 -1.90 -0.89
C ALA A 32 -6.81 -2.90 -0.67
N LEU A 33 -6.97 -3.86 -1.59
CA LEU A 33 -7.91 -4.96 -1.46
C LEU A 33 -7.64 -5.79 -0.20
N TYR A 34 -6.39 -6.22 0.01
CA TYR A 34 -6.02 -6.95 1.23
C TYR A 34 -6.26 -6.13 2.49
N LEU A 35 -5.85 -4.85 2.47
CA LEU A 35 -6.01 -3.97 3.62
C LEU A 35 -7.50 -3.72 3.93
N SER A 36 -8.35 -3.58 2.93
CA SER A 36 -9.81 -3.50 3.10
C SER A 36 -10.37 -4.78 3.73
N LYS A 37 -9.92 -5.97 3.30
CA LYS A 37 -10.32 -7.25 3.92
C LYS A 37 -9.90 -7.34 5.39
N ARG A 38 -8.73 -6.78 5.75
CA ARG A 38 -8.25 -6.71 7.14
C ARG A 38 -9.17 -5.86 8.03
N GLY A 39 -9.82 -4.84 7.46
CA GLY A 39 -10.88 -4.07 8.12
C GLY A 39 -10.42 -2.96 9.07
N SER A 40 -9.11 -2.76 9.27
CA SER A 40 -8.56 -1.67 10.09
C SER A 40 -7.15 -1.25 9.64
N CYS A 41 -6.75 -0.01 9.97
CA CYS A 41 -5.38 0.46 9.78
C CYS A 41 -4.40 -0.34 10.68
N CYS A 42 -3.19 -0.60 10.18
CA CYS A 42 -2.14 -1.32 10.91
C CYS A 42 -1.01 -0.41 11.43
N ALA A 43 -1.08 0.89 11.19
CA ALA A 43 -0.01 1.85 11.45
C ALA A 43 1.34 1.56 10.73
N ASN A 44 1.39 0.62 9.78
CA ASN A 44 2.62 0.26 9.08
C ASN A 44 2.97 1.19 7.88
N ILE A 45 2.37 2.38 7.81
CA ILE A 45 2.65 3.40 6.77
C ILE A 45 2.65 2.79 5.34
N CYS A 46 1.66 1.93 5.07
CA CYS A 46 1.58 1.22 3.80
C CYS A 46 1.19 2.15 2.65
N ARG A 47 1.78 1.91 1.47
CA ARG A 47 1.64 2.73 0.26
C ARG A 47 0.19 3.03 -0.16
N HIS A 48 -0.73 2.08 0.04
CA HIS A 48 -2.13 2.18 -0.42
C HIS A 48 -3.15 1.87 0.69
N CYS A 49 -2.93 2.43 1.89
CA CYS A 49 -3.87 2.25 3.01
C CYS A 49 -5.25 2.84 2.67
N PRO A 50 -6.34 2.05 2.65
CA PRO A 50 -7.68 2.58 2.37
C PRO A 50 -8.26 3.37 3.57
N PHE A 51 -7.67 3.26 4.76
CA PHE A 51 -8.18 3.88 6.00
C PHE A 51 -7.48 5.19 6.36
N GLY A 52 -6.54 5.66 5.53
CA GLY A 52 -5.54 6.63 5.96
C GLY A 52 -4.54 5.99 6.94
N HIS A 53 -3.33 6.55 7.01
CA HIS A 53 -2.46 6.24 8.15
C HIS A 53 -3.09 6.90 9.37
N ASP A 54 -3.09 6.23 10.51
CA ASP A 54 -3.68 6.66 11.78
C ASP A 54 -2.94 7.84 12.44
N GLY A 55 -2.43 8.76 11.61
CA GLY A 55 -2.34 10.17 11.95
C GLY A 55 -1.04 10.61 12.60
N LYS A 56 0.07 9.91 12.41
CA LYS A 56 1.39 10.50 12.69
C LYS A 56 2.18 10.63 11.40
N ASP A 57 2.11 11.84 10.85
CA ASP A 57 3.13 12.36 9.96
C ASP A 57 4.48 12.31 10.70
N HIS A 58 5.47 11.63 10.14
CA HIS A 58 6.85 11.62 10.64
C HIS A 58 7.72 12.59 9.83
N SER A 59 7.16 13.70 9.36
CA SER A 59 7.90 14.82 8.81
C SER A 59 8.75 15.58 9.85
N ASP A 60 8.60 15.29 11.15
CA ASP A 60 9.33 15.96 12.24
C ASP A 60 10.54 15.17 12.80
N THR A 61 11.27 14.43 11.97
CA THR A 61 12.61 13.95 12.37
C THR A 61 13.60 14.09 11.23
N ILE A 62 14.08 15.31 11.04
CA ILE A 62 15.48 15.80 10.86
C ILE A 62 15.44 17.17 10.18
#